data_AF-A0A838IJ51-F1
#
_entry.id   AF-A0A838IJ51-F1
#
_cell.length_a   1.000
_cell.length_b   1.000
_cell.length_c   1.000
_cell.angle_alpha   90.00
_cell.angle_beta   90.00
_cell.angle_gamma   90.00
#
_symmetry.space_group_name_H-M   'P 1'
#
loop_
_entity.id
_entity.type
_entity.pdbx_description
1 polymer ?
#
loop_
_entity_poly.entity_id
_entity_poly.type
_entity_poly.pdbx_seq_one_letter_code
_entity_poly.pdbx_strand_id
1 'polypeptide(L)'
;MGLALGLGLSFSACSPAHLIDRAIGRSVDSAANRVGQRMGDAIAGHLLSNLTPELMRAYSMGLFQMLFYHGGYNFQFAQYQPGEFTRWDAKGVEQGEWFEKALLVRNADGSEWWRVESRAKDDNGKQVELVIEALFAPAGEDGSRRVRRMRAKYPDEREAKEVPITEKDANAWVLHTQHSLTPESIEGLKVATVNLETPAGTFKTDHLQSGNAGHGALNWWIVEREVPGRVVKYSQESVDLDADGNPKSRETVYQVTLLKHGNDATASKLGAF
;
A
#
# COMPACT_ATOMS: atom_id res chain seq x y z
N MET A 1 42.57 55.82 14.50
CA MET A 1 42.04 56.31 13.21
C MET A 1 42.62 55.41 12.13
N GLY A 2 41.90 54.68 11.29
CA GLY A 2 40.47 54.56 11.03
C GLY A 2 40.30 53.84 9.67
N LEU A 3 39.17 53.12 9.52
CA LEU A 3 38.53 52.59 8.29
C LEU A 3 39.32 51.57 7.43
N ALA A 4 38.88 50.34 7.11
CA ALA A 4 37.59 49.74 6.69
C ALA A 4 37.27 49.82 5.18
N LEU A 5 36.64 48.74 4.69
CA LEU A 5 36.05 48.41 3.36
C LEU A 5 37.01 47.88 2.26
N GLY A 6 36.73 46.79 1.53
CA GLY A 6 35.58 45.86 1.49
C GLY A 6 35.41 45.20 0.10
N LEU A 7 34.71 44.06 0.08
CA LEU A 7 34.14 43.28 -1.06
C LEU A 7 35.10 42.34 -1.82
N GLY A 8 34.80 41.06 -2.07
CA GLY A 8 33.62 40.24 -1.74
C GLY A 8 33.75 38.90 -2.48
N LEU A 9 33.81 37.79 -1.75
CA LEU A 9 33.66 36.44 -2.31
C LEU A 9 32.41 35.82 -1.67
N SER A 10 31.32 35.85 -2.41
CA SER A 10 30.07 35.18 -2.10
C SER A 10 30.23 33.67 -2.29
N PHE A 11 30.32 32.95 -1.17
CA PHE A 11 30.07 31.51 -1.13
C PHE A 11 28.55 31.29 -1.19
N SER A 12 28.03 30.98 -2.38
CA SER A 12 26.68 30.43 -2.50
C SER A 12 26.72 28.96 -2.04
N ALA A 13 26.08 28.71 -0.91
CA ALA A 13 25.87 27.40 -0.33
C ALA A 13 25.03 26.52 -1.28
N CYS A 14 25.60 25.39 -1.72
CA CYS A 14 24.79 24.25 -2.18
C CYS A 14 24.16 23.60 -0.95
N SER A 15 22.87 23.83 -0.73
CA SER A 15 22.12 23.18 0.35
C SER A 15 22.06 21.64 0.13
N PRO A 16 22.36 20.81 1.15
CA PRO A 16 22.31 19.34 1.07
C PRO A 16 20.92 18.73 0.79
N ALA A 17 19.86 19.53 0.83
CA ALA A 17 18.47 19.09 0.67
C ALA A 17 18.19 18.44 -0.70
N HIS A 18 18.85 18.89 -1.78
CA HIS A 18 18.60 18.36 -3.13
C HIS A 18 19.20 16.97 -3.43
N LEU A 19 20.15 16.50 -2.62
CA LEU A 19 20.77 15.18 -2.81
C LEU A 19 20.05 14.07 -2.04
N ILE A 20 19.37 14.40 -0.94
CA ILE A 20 18.62 13.45 -0.12
C ILE A 20 17.25 13.14 -0.77
N ASP A 21 16.58 14.14 -1.37
CA ASP A 21 15.29 13.94 -2.05
C ASP A 21 15.38 13.02 -3.28
N ARG A 22 16.52 13.02 -3.99
CA ARG A 22 16.73 12.10 -5.13
C ARG A 22 16.92 10.65 -4.69
N ALA A 23 17.34 10.38 -3.46
CA ALA A 23 17.55 9.02 -2.96
C ALA A 23 16.24 8.42 -2.43
N ILE A 24 15.38 9.22 -1.78
CA ILE A 24 14.12 8.74 -1.19
C ILE A 24 13.04 8.56 -2.26
N GLY A 25 12.86 9.53 -3.17
CA GLY A 25 11.87 9.45 -4.26
C GLY A 25 12.15 8.31 -5.25
N ARG A 26 13.42 8.08 -5.60
CA ARG A 26 13.80 6.95 -6.47
C ARG A 26 13.63 5.59 -5.81
N SER A 27 13.65 5.48 -4.48
CA SER A 27 13.55 4.19 -3.79
C SER A 27 12.11 3.67 -3.74
N VAL A 28 11.15 4.58 -3.53
CA VAL A 28 9.71 4.25 -3.45
C VAL A 28 9.11 4.12 -4.85
N ASP A 29 9.45 5.03 -5.77
CA ASP A 29 8.93 4.96 -7.15
C ASP A 29 9.59 3.88 -7.99
N SER A 30 10.86 3.54 -7.76
CA SER A 30 11.47 2.39 -8.47
C SER A 30 11.07 1.05 -7.88
N ALA A 31 10.71 0.97 -6.60
CA ALA A 31 10.13 -0.23 -6.01
C ALA A 31 8.69 -0.44 -6.49
N ALA A 32 7.85 0.61 -6.49
CA ALA A 32 6.47 0.55 -6.96
C ALA A 32 6.39 0.32 -8.49
N ASN A 33 7.20 1.02 -9.29
CA ASN A 33 7.17 0.87 -10.76
C ASN A 33 7.81 -0.46 -11.26
N ARG A 34 8.81 -1.01 -10.55
CA ARG A 34 9.40 -2.33 -10.92
C ARG A 34 8.57 -3.52 -10.43
N VAL A 35 7.77 -3.34 -9.38
CA VAL A 35 6.80 -4.34 -8.93
C VAL A 35 5.53 -4.27 -9.77
N GLY A 36 5.05 -3.07 -10.12
CA GLY A 36 3.88 -2.86 -10.99
C GLY A 36 4.02 -3.50 -12.37
N GLN A 37 5.07 -3.16 -13.13
CA GLN A 37 5.32 -3.77 -14.46
C GLN A 37 5.49 -5.29 -14.40
N ARG A 38 5.99 -5.84 -13.29
CA ARG A 38 6.07 -7.30 -13.10
C ARG A 38 4.76 -7.92 -12.65
N MET A 39 3.86 -7.17 -12.04
CA MET A 39 2.54 -7.63 -11.65
C MET A 39 1.58 -7.65 -12.83
N GLY A 40 1.62 -6.64 -13.71
CA GLY A 40 0.90 -6.68 -14.99
C GLY A 40 1.28 -7.89 -15.83
N ASP A 41 2.59 -8.16 -15.99
CA ASP A 41 3.09 -9.33 -16.72
C ASP A 41 2.85 -10.67 -16.01
N ALA A 42 2.84 -10.70 -14.66
CA ALA A 42 2.65 -11.94 -13.90
C ALA A 42 1.17 -12.33 -13.66
N ILE A 43 0.23 -11.42 -13.91
CA ILE A 43 -1.22 -11.69 -13.89
C ILE A 43 -1.67 -12.41 -15.18
N ALA A 44 -0.86 -12.37 -16.25
CA ALA A 44 -1.07 -13.24 -17.41
C ALA A 44 -0.92 -14.72 -16.97
N GLY A 45 -2.04 -15.40 -16.73
CA GLY A 45 -2.12 -16.76 -16.17
C GLY A 45 -1.28 -17.84 -16.87
N HIS A 46 -0.70 -17.55 -18.03
CA HIS A 46 0.26 -18.41 -18.73
C HIS A 46 1.69 -18.36 -18.13
N LEU A 47 2.07 -17.30 -17.41
CA LEU A 47 3.38 -17.20 -16.76
C LEU A 47 3.42 -17.97 -15.44
N LEU A 48 2.33 -17.94 -14.65
CA LEU A 48 2.23 -18.60 -13.34
C LEU A 48 2.36 -20.13 -13.42
N SER A 49 1.90 -20.75 -14.51
CA SER A 49 2.02 -22.20 -14.72
C SER A 49 3.46 -22.67 -14.98
N ASN A 50 4.39 -21.75 -15.28
CA ASN A 50 5.79 -22.04 -15.59
C ASN A 50 6.80 -21.41 -14.61
N LEU A 51 6.34 -20.74 -13.53
CA LEU A 51 7.26 -20.17 -12.56
C LEU A 51 7.87 -21.29 -11.70
N THR A 52 9.17 -21.18 -11.44
CA THR A 52 9.83 -22.04 -10.45
C THR A 52 9.21 -21.80 -9.06
N PRO A 53 9.27 -22.77 -8.14
CA PRO A 53 8.76 -22.59 -6.77
C PRO A 53 9.34 -21.35 -6.07
N GLU A 54 10.60 -21.02 -6.34
CA GLU A 54 11.25 -19.82 -5.78
C GLU A 54 10.65 -18.52 -6.31
N LEU A 55 10.29 -18.49 -7.60
CA LEU A 55 9.68 -17.34 -8.24
C LEU A 55 8.21 -17.19 -7.85
N MET A 56 7.47 -18.29 -7.72
CA MET A 56 6.11 -18.30 -7.15
C MET A 56 6.09 -17.74 -5.73
N ARG A 57 7.08 -18.13 -4.91
CA ARG A 57 7.24 -17.63 -3.55
C ARG A 57 7.54 -16.12 -3.54
N ALA A 58 8.56 -15.66 -4.29
CA ALA A 58 8.86 -14.23 -4.39
C ALA A 58 7.70 -13.41 -4.97
N TYR A 59 6.89 -14.02 -5.83
CA TYR A 59 5.69 -13.42 -6.41
C TYR A 59 4.58 -13.24 -5.38
N SER A 60 4.09 -14.31 -4.73
CA SER A 60 3.02 -14.19 -3.71
C SER A 60 3.40 -13.26 -2.57
N MET A 61 4.69 -13.23 -2.24
CA MET A 61 5.28 -12.27 -1.34
C MET A 61 5.11 -10.81 -1.76
N GLY A 62 5.56 -10.46 -2.96
CA GLY A 62 5.45 -9.10 -3.49
C GLY A 62 3.99 -8.69 -3.65
N LEU A 63 3.14 -9.60 -4.14
CA LEU A 63 1.70 -9.41 -4.23
C LEU A 63 1.09 -9.10 -2.87
N PHE A 64 1.37 -9.93 -1.86
CA PHE A 64 0.82 -9.75 -0.53
C PHE A 64 1.24 -8.41 0.04
N GLN A 65 2.53 -8.07 0.02
CA GLN A 65 3.01 -6.78 0.53
C GLN A 65 2.33 -5.61 -0.17
N MET A 66 2.29 -5.62 -1.51
CA MET A 66 1.71 -4.52 -2.26
C MET A 66 0.20 -4.39 -1.99
N LEU A 67 -0.55 -5.49 -2.03
CA LEU A 67 -1.98 -5.49 -1.77
C LEU A 67 -2.31 -5.11 -0.33
N PHE A 68 -1.46 -5.52 0.60
CA PHE A 68 -1.60 -5.17 2.01
C PHE A 68 -1.36 -3.68 2.24
N TYR A 69 -0.35 -3.09 1.59
CA TYR A 69 0.08 -1.70 1.75
C TYR A 69 -0.61 -0.67 0.84
N HIS A 70 -1.65 -1.04 0.10
CA HIS A 70 -2.37 -0.07 -0.72
C HIS A 70 -2.88 1.08 0.13
N GLY A 71 -2.50 2.32 -0.25
CA GLY A 71 -2.84 3.51 0.50
C GLY A 71 -1.63 4.34 0.90
N GLY A 72 -0.44 3.74 1.08
CA GLY A 72 0.71 4.46 1.67
C GLY A 72 0.44 4.95 3.10
N TYR A 73 1.48 5.04 3.93
CA TYR A 73 1.41 5.25 5.38
C TYR A 73 0.46 4.29 6.12
N ASN A 74 0.79 4.01 7.39
CA ASN A 74 0.11 2.95 8.12
C ASN A 74 -1.07 3.48 8.89
N PHE A 75 -2.13 3.76 8.17
CA PHE A 75 -3.43 3.89 8.82
C PHE A 75 -3.99 2.50 9.23
N GLN A 76 -3.32 1.39 8.89
CA GLN A 76 -3.98 0.13 8.53
C GLN A 76 -3.77 -1.06 9.48
N PHE A 77 -2.68 -1.16 10.26
CA PHE A 77 -2.48 -2.34 11.12
C PHE A 77 -3.12 -2.21 12.52
N ALA A 78 -3.03 -1.04 13.15
CA ALA A 78 -3.38 -0.89 14.56
C ALA A 78 -4.89 -0.83 14.85
N GLN A 79 -5.71 -0.97 13.81
CA GLN A 79 -7.14 -0.66 13.89
C GLN A 79 -8.06 -1.79 13.48
N TYR A 80 -7.52 -2.86 12.88
CA TYR A 80 -8.34 -4.03 12.58
C TYR A 80 -8.49 -4.89 13.84
N GLN A 81 -9.73 -5.28 14.08
CA GLN A 81 -10.10 -6.34 14.99
C GLN A 81 -10.28 -7.67 14.24
N PRO A 82 -10.15 -8.82 14.93
CA PRO A 82 -10.51 -10.10 14.35
C PRO A 82 -11.90 -10.08 13.70
N GLY A 83 -11.99 -10.58 12.48
CA GLY A 83 -13.19 -10.54 11.64
C GLY A 83 -13.31 -9.30 10.75
N GLU A 84 -12.56 -8.23 11.00
CA GLU A 84 -12.68 -7.00 10.23
C GLU A 84 -12.02 -7.10 8.86
N PHE A 85 -12.71 -6.52 7.86
CA PHE A 85 -12.22 -6.45 6.50
C PHE A 85 -12.57 -5.11 5.83
N THR A 86 -11.80 -4.81 4.79
CA THR A 86 -12.07 -3.72 3.84
C THR A 86 -11.82 -4.21 2.43
N ARG A 87 -12.70 -3.84 1.51
CA ARG A 87 -12.60 -4.10 0.08
C ARG A 87 -12.56 -2.78 -0.67
N TRP A 88 -11.77 -2.74 -1.73
CA TRP A 88 -11.43 -1.52 -2.44
C TRP A 88 -11.57 -1.70 -3.93
N ASP A 89 -12.23 -0.77 -4.59
CA ASP A 89 -12.22 -0.60 -6.05
C ASP A 89 -10.95 0.13 -6.46
N ALA A 90 -10.22 -0.38 -7.45
CA ALA A 90 -8.95 0.17 -7.89
C ALA A 90 -9.04 0.60 -9.36
N LYS A 91 -8.76 1.89 -9.62
CA LYS A 91 -8.77 2.49 -10.96
C LYS A 91 -7.39 3.04 -11.30
N GLY A 92 -6.90 2.76 -12.50
CA GLY A 92 -5.53 3.11 -12.89
C GLY A 92 -4.48 2.24 -12.17
N VAL A 93 -4.89 1.07 -11.67
CA VAL A 93 -4.07 0.11 -10.93
C VAL A 93 -4.09 -1.19 -11.74
N GLU A 94 -2.92 -1.67 -12.17
CA GLU A 94 -2.78 -2.87 -13.01
C GLU A 94 -3.16 -4.17 -12.26
N GLN A 95 -3.27 -4.11 -10.93
CA GLN A 95 -3.28 -5.27 -10.05
C GLN A 95 -4.66 -5.88 -9.79
N GLY A 96 -5.72 -5.31 -10.37
CA GLY A 96 -7.07 -5.87 -10.32
C GLY A 96 -8.15 -4.79 -10.30
N GLU A 97 -9.38 -5.22 -10.56
CA GLU A 97 -10.57 -4.37 -10.46
C GLU A 97 -10.88 -4.05 -8.99
N TRP A 98 -10.68 -5.02 -8.10
CA TRP A 98 -10.77 -4.80 -6.66
C TRP A 98 -9.86 -5.72 -5.86
N PHE A 99 -9.52 -5.29 -4.64
CA PHE A 99 -8.82 -6.11 -3.66
C PHE A 99 -9.45 -5.98 -2.27
N GLU A 100 -9.31 -7.02 -1.46
CA GLU A 100 -9.79 -7.08 -0.08
C GLU A 100 -8.65 -7.45 0.85
N LYS A 101 -8.64 -6.87 2.05
CA LYS A 101 -7.85 -7.38 3.18
C LYS A 101 -8.74 -7.63 4.38
N ALA A 102 -8.42 -8.68 5.12
CA ALA A 102 -9.12 -9.04 6.34
C ALA A 102 -8.16 -9.56 7.42
N LEU A 103 -8.37 -9.13 8.66
CA LEU A 103 -7.78 -9.79 9.84
C LEU A 103 -8.71 -10.92 10.25
N LEU A 104 -8.34 -12.17 9.96
CA LEU A 104 -9.22 -13.31 10.19
C LEU A 104 -9.32 -13.65 11.67
N VAL A 105 -8.16 -13.82 12.33
CA VAL A 105 -8.07 -14.18 13.74
C VAL A 105 -6.75 -13.69 14.33
N ARG A 106 -6.79 -13.37 15.63
CA ARG A 106 -5.61 -13.16 16.47
C ARG A 106 -5.55 -14.30 17.48
N ASN A 107 -4.48 -15.06 17.45
CA ASN A 107 -4.24 -16.19 18.34
C ASN A 107 -3.85 -15.71 19.75
N ALA A 108 -3.92 -16.62 20.72
CA ALA A 108 -3.60 -16.32 22.12
C ALA A 108 -2.14 -15.89 22.33
N ASP A 109 -1.22 -16.34 21.48
CA ASP A 109 0.20 -15.95 21.50
C ASP A 109 0.46 -14.58 20.85
N GLY A 110 -0.58 -13.93 20.31
CA GLY A 110 -0.49 -12.65 19.60
C GLY A 110 -0.20 -12.78 18.10
N SER A 111 -0.03 -13.98 17.56
CA SER A 111 0.10 -14.20 16.12
C SER A 111 -1.23 -13.92 15.41
N GLU A 112 -1.16 -13.46 14.15
CA GLU A 112 -2.33 -12.98 13.41
C GLU A 112 -2.44 -13.66 12.05
N TRP A 113 -3.61 -14.20 11.72
CA TRP A 113 -3.93 -14.65 10.38
C TRP A 113 -4.59 -13.53 9.59
N TRP A 114 -3.98 -13.18 8.46
CA TRP A 114 -4.49 -12.18 7.55
C TRP A 114 -4.81 -12.80 6.20
N ARG A 115 -5.88 -12.32 5.57
CA ARG A 115 -6.26 -12.68 4.21
C ARG A 115 -6.16 -11.45 3.31
N VAL A 116 -5.67 -11.68 2.10
CA VAL A 116 -5.71 -10.74 0.99
C VAL A 116 -6.33 -11.43 -0.21
N GLU A 117 -7.25 -10.74 -0.87
CA GLU A 117 -7.88 -11.19 -2.11
C GLU A 117 -7.70 -10.13 -3.18
N SER A 118 -7.52 -10.56 -4.43
CA SER A 118 -7.60 -9.68 -5.59
C SER A 118 -8.43 -10.35 -6.68
N ARG A 119 -9.22 -9.56 -7.38
CA ARG A 119 -9.96 -9.98 -8.56
C ARG A 119 -9.59 -9.10 -9.74
N ALA A 120 -9.27 -9.74 -10.85
CA ALA A 120 -8.87 -9.09 -12.09
C ALA A 120 -9.56 -9.75 -13.29
N LYS A 121 -9.38 -9.15 -14.47
CA LYS A 121 -9.67 -9.79 -15.75
C LYS A 121 -8.36 -10.21 -16.42
N ASP A 122 -8.34 -11.39 -17.01
CA ASP A 122 -7.26 -11.82 -17.89
C ASP A 122 -7.37 -11.15 -19.28
N ASP A 123 -6.42 -11.44 -20.17
CA ASP A 123 -6.35 -10.90 -21.54
C ASP A 123 -7.59 -11.22 -22.39
N ASN A 124 -8.33 -12.27 -22.03
CA ASN A 124 -9.57 -12.69 -22.70
C ASN A 124 -10.82 -12.08 -22.04
N GLY A 125 -10.65 -11.22 -21.03
CA GLY A 125 -11.73 -10.63 -20.24
C GLY A 125 -12.36 -11.59 -19.23
N LYS A 126 -11.81 -12.79 -19.02
CA LYS A 126 -12.29 -13.74 -18.01
C LYS A 126 -11.86 -13.28 -16.63
N GLN A 127 -12.79 -13.35 -15.70
CA GLN A 127 -12.56 -13.02 -14.30
C GLN A 127 -11.67 -14.07 -13.63
N VAL A 128 -10.61 -13.60 -12.97
CA VAL A 128 -9.66 -14.42 -12.21
C VAL A 128 -9.54 -13.90 -10.78
N GLU A 129 -9.28 -14.81 -9.84
CA GLU A 129 -9.18 -14.51 -8.41
C GLU A 129 -7.88 -15.07 -7.85
N LEU A 130 -7.25 -14.27 -7.00
CA LEU A 130 -6.11 -14.65 -6.17
C LEU A 130 -6.56 -14.53 -4.71
N VAL A 131 -6.29 -15.56 -3.91
CA VAL A 131 -6.49 -15.53 -2.46
C VAL A 131 -5.18 -15.92 -1.79
N ILE A 132 -4.70 -15.11 -0.85
CA ILE A 132 -3.53 -15.39 -0.03
C ILE A 132 -3.90 -15.24 1.44
N GLU A 133 -3.52 -16.23 2.25
CA GLU A 133 -3.63 -16.17 3.71
C GLU A 133 -2.25 -16.34 4.34
N ALA A 134 -1.88 -15.44 5.24
CA ALA A 134 -0.57 -15.40 5.87
C ALA A 134 -0.69 -15.36 7.39
N LEU A 135 0.14 -16.15 8.07
CA LEU A 135 0.34 -16.08 9.51
C LEU A 135 1.49 -15.13 9.80
N PHE A 136 1.20 -14.09 10.57
CA PHE A 136 2.19 -13.21 11.14
C PHE A 136 2.58 -13.64 12.53
N ALA A 137 3.88 -13.58 12.84
CA ALA A 137 4.34 -13.56 14.21
C ALA A 137 3.71 -12.37 14.97
N PRO A 138 3.67 -12.44 16.31
CA PRO A 138 3.29 -11.28 17.13
C PRO A 138 4.06 -10.03 16.71
N ALA A 139 3.41 -8.88 16.83
CA ALA A 139 4.04 -7.60 16.52
C ALA A 139 5.30 -7.42 17.40
N GLY A 140 6.41 -7.04 16.77
CA GLY A 140 7.61 -6.62 17.47
C GLY A 140 7.43 -5.30 18.20
N GLU A 141 8.43 -4.89 18.98
CA GLU A 141 8.40 -3.62 19.72
C GLU A 141 8.21 -2.40 18.81
N ASP A 142 8.74 -2.46 17.58
CA ASP A 142 8.59 -1.44 16.55
C ASP A 142 7.26 -1.54 15.78
N GLY A 143 6.37 -2.47 16.18
CA GLY A 143 5.11 -2.79 15.54
C GLY A 143 5.24 -3.72 14.32
N SER A 144 6.46 -4.01 13.88
CA SER A 144 6.70 -4.83 12.70
C SER A 144 6.27 -6.29 12.88
N ARG A 145 5.84 -6.95 11.81
CA ARG A 145 5.35 -8.32 11.83
C ARG A 145 6.09 -9.16 10.82
N ARG A 146 6.55 -10.35 11.21
CA ARG A 146 7.23 -11.30 10.31
C ARG A 146 6.25 -12.33 9.78
N VAL A 147 6.26 -12.59 8.48
CA VAL A 147 5.49 -13.71 7.91
C VAL A 147 6.14 -15.02 8.36
N ARG A 148 5.35 -15.91 8.98
CA ARG A 148 5.80 -17.24 9.44
C ARG A 148 5.21 -18.38 8.60
N ARG A 149 4.07 -18.15 7.96
CA ARG A 149 3.39 -19.15 7.12
C ARG A 149 2.55 -18.46 6.06
N MET A 150 2.39 -19.09 4.90
CA MET A 150 1.53 -18.56 3.83
C MET A 150 0.89 -19.70 3.03
N ARG A 151 -0.41 -19.55 2.73
CA ARG A 151 -1.14 -20.35 1.76
C ARG A 151 -1.69 -19.45 0.67
N ALA A 152 -1.66 -19.93 -0.56
CA ALA A 152 -2.20 -19.19 -1.70
C ALA A 152 -3.03 -20.11 -2.59
N LYS A 153 -4.07 -19.55 -3.19
CA LYS A 153 -4.78 -20.13 -4.34
C LYS A 153 -4.66 -19.15 -5.48
N TYR A 154 -3.88 -19.53 -6.50
CA TYR A 154 -3.66 -18.70 -7.68
C TYR A 154 -4.78 -18.87 -8.71
N PRO A 155 -4.87 -17.97 -9.71
CA PRO A 155 -5.76 -18.15 -10.84
C PRO A 155 -5.68 -19.55 -11.46
N ASP A 156 -6.83 -20.11 -11.81
CA ASP A 156 -7.00 -21.43 -12.43
C ASP A 156 -6.53 -22.65 -11.62
N GLU A 157 -6.02 -22.46 -10.40
CA GLU A 157 -5.74 -23.56 -9.50
C GLU A 157 -7.02 -24.10 -8.84
N ARG A 158 -7.14 -25.43 -8.79
CA ARG A 158 -8.27 -26.09 -8.12
C ARG A 158 -8.17 -25.99 -6.60
N GLU A 159 -6.96 -26.16 -6.07
CA GLU A 159 -6.69 -26.27 -4.63
C GLU A 159 -5.66 -25.24 -4.18
N ALA A 160 -5.83 -24.74 -2.96
CA ALA A 160 -4.85 -23.88 -2.31
C ALA A 160 -3.61 -24.68 -1.93
N LYS A 161 -2.44 -24.04 -2.00
CA LYS A 161 -1.15 -24.66 -1.73
C LYS A 161 -0.39 -23.88 -0.67
N GLU A 162 0.47 -24.60 0.04
CA GLU A 162 1.43 -24.00 0.96
C GLU A 162 2.53 -23.30 0.15
N VAL A 163 2.85 -22.06 0.52
CA VAL A 163 4.01 -21.32 0.00
C VAL A 163 5.15 -21.50 1.00
N PRO A 164 6.27 -22.16 0.62
CA PRO A 164 7.36 -22.39 1.55
C PRO A 164 7.95 -21.08 2.07
N ILE A 165 7.96 -20.90 3.40
CA ILE A 165 8.60 -19.76 4.08
C ILE A 165 9.83 -20.30 4.83
N THR A 166 11.02 -19.84 4.46
CA THR A 166 12.26 -20.15 5.19
C THR A 166 12.53 -19.15 6.32
N GLU A 167 13.48 -19.43 7.21
CA GLU A 167 13.89 -18.42 8.21
C GLU A 167 14.57 -17.19 7.57
N LYS A 168 15.28 -17.37 6.44
CA LYS A 168 15.81 -16.25 5.66
C LYS A 168 14.66 -15.36 5.16
N ASP A 169 13.62 -15.99 4.65
CA ASP A 169 12.41 -15.35 4.16
C ASP A 169 11.70 -14.59 5.30
N ALA A 170 11.41 -15.25 6.42
CA ALA A 170 10.77 -14.63 7.59
C ALA A 170 11.55 -13.40 8.13
N ASN A 171 12.88 -13.40 8.03
CA ASN A 171 13.73 -12.27 8.43
C ASN A 171 13.78 -11.14 7.40
N ALA A 172 13.68 -11.46 6.11
CA ALA A 172 13.62 -10.47 5.04
C ALA A 172 12.21 -9.88 4.89
N TRP A 173 11.19 -10.63 5.30
CA TRP A 173 9.78 -10.35 5.03
C TRP A 173 9.07 -9.87 6.27
N VAL A 174 9.54 -8.69 6.66
CA VAL A 174 9.01 -7.90 7.75
C VAL A 174 7.97 -6.96 7.16
N LEU A 175 6.71 -7.15 7.52
CA LEU A 175 5.71 -6.12 7.35
C LEU A 175 5.92 -5.09 8.46
N HIS A 176 6.71 -4.06 8.13
CA HIS A 176 6.88 -2.90 8.97
C HIS A 176 5.51 -2.23 9.17
N THR A 177 5.18 -1.90 10.42
CA THR A 177 4.18 -0.87 10.61
C THR A 177 4.73 0.38 9.94
N GLN A 178 4.14 0.82 8.83
CA GLN A 178 4.56 2.10 8.29
C GLN A 178 4.37 3.18 9.35
N HIS A 179 5.10 4.28 9.20
CA HIS A 179 5.10 5.35 10.19
C HIS A 179 3.67 5.90 10.35
N SER A 180 3.13 5.85 11.56
CA SER A 180 1.91 6.59 11.88
C SER A 180 2.22 8.08 11.79
N LEU A 181 1.39 8.83 11.08
CA LEU A 181 1.51 10.29 11.06
C LEU A 181 1.25 10.84 12.47
N THR A 182 2.05 11.82 12.88
CA THR A 182 1.80 12.54 14.12
C THR A 182 0.53 13.40 13.97
N PRO A 183 -0.15 13.77 15.07
CA PRO A 183 -1.27 14.69 15.01
C PRO A 183 -0.95 16.00 14.28
N GLU A 184 0.24 16.56 14.52
CA GLU A 184 0.72 17.78 13.86
C GLU A 184 0.92 17.58 12.36
N SER A 185 1.39 16.39 11.94
CA SER A 185 1.52 16.05 10.53
C SER A 185 0.16 15.89 9.86
N ILE A 186 -0.80 15.27 10.54
CA ILE A 186 -2.18 15.15 10.05
C ILE A 186 -2.80 16.55 9.88
N GLU A 187 -2.65 17.42 10.86
CA GLU A 187 -3.12 18.81 10.79
C GLU A 187 -2.45 19.58 9.64
N GLY A 188 -1.14 19.48 9.50
CA GLY A 188 -0.38 20.16 8.44
C GLY A 188 -0.68 19.65 7.03
N LEU A 189 -1.08 18.38 6.87
CA LEU A 189 -1.47 17.79 5.59
C LEU A 189 -2.95 18.00 5.26
N LYS A 190 -3.78 18.38 6.24
CA LYS A 190 -5.22 18.50 6.05
C LYS A 190 -5.54 19.72 5.19
N VAL A 191 -6.19 19.46 4.06
CA VAL A 191 -6.64 20.53 3.14
C VAL A 191 -8.13 20.81 3.26
N ALA A 192 -8.94 19.83 3.69
CA ALA A 192 -10.37 20.02 3.89
C ALA A 192 -10.98 18.95 4.80
N THR A 193 -12.20 19.20 5.29
CA THR A 193 -13.12 18.17 5.79
C THR A 193 -14.30 18.08 4.82
N VAL A 194 -14.57 16.90 4.29
CA VAL A 194 -15.58 16.68 3.23
C VAL A 194 -16.43 15.45 3.52
N ASN A 195 -17.70 15.50 3.14
CA ASN A 195 -18.52 14.29 3.06
C ASN A 195 -18.21 13.59 1.74
N LEU A 196 -17.60 12.41 1.83
CA LEU A 196 -17.20 11.61 0.68
C LEU A 196 -18.19 10.46 0.49
N GLU A 197 -18.82 10.42 -0.68
CA GLU A 197 -19.65 9.29 -1.09
C GLU A 197 -18.77 8.20 -1.73
N THR A 198 -19.02 6.96 -1.33
CA THR A 198 -18.41 5.75 -1.87
C THR A 198 -19.46 4.66 -2.02
N PRO A 199 -19.19 3.58 -2.76
CA PRO A 199 -20.07 2.41 -2.76
C PRO A 199 -20.32 1.81 -1.37
N ALA A 200 -19.39 1.97 -0.43
CA ALA A 200 -19.54 1.49 0.95
C ALA A 200 -20.44 2.40 1.82
N GLY A 201 -20.78 3.59 1.36
CA GLY A 201 -21.56 4.59 2.11
C GLY A 201 -21.00 6.00 1.99
N THR A 202 -21.59 6.92 2.76
CA THR A 202 -21.14 8.31 2.87
C THR A 202 -20.40 8.51 4.18
N PHE A 203 -19.20 9.09 4.12
CA PHE A 203 -18.32 9.26 5.27
C PHE A 203 -17.92 10.72 5.43
N LYS A 204 -17.93 11.22 6.68
CA LYS A 204 -17.28 12.50 6.99
C LYS A 204 -15.78 12.28 7.11
N THR A 205 -15.02 12.83 6.17
CA THR A 205 -13.59 12.56 6.01
C THR A 205 -12.76 13.81 6.16
N ASP A 206 -11.56 13.65 6.70
CA ASP A 206 -10.48 14.62 6.54
C ASP A 206 -9.68 14.27 5.28
N HIS A 207 -9.62 15.22 4.35
CA HIS A 207 -8.81 15.12 3.15
C HIS A 207 -7.41 15.63 3.47
N LEU A 208 -6.46 14.71 3.46
CA LEU A 208 -5.04 14.97 3.61
C LEU A 208 -4.36 14.96 2.25
N GLN A 209 -3.44 15.89 2.00
CA GLN A 209 -2.68 15.98 0.76
C GLN A 209 -1.19 16.18 1.06
N SER A 210 -0.33 15.38 0.43
CA SER A 210 1.12 15.59 0.49
C SER A 210 1.57 16.77 -0.36
N GLY A 211 2.76 17.30 -0.07
CA GLY A 211 3.43 18.21 -1.00
C GLY A 211 3.75 17.56 -2.36
N ASN A 212 4.00 18.39 -3.36
CA ASN A 212 4.38 17.99 -4.72
C ASN A 212 5.90 17.85 -4.84
N ALA A 213 6.48 16.78 -4.31
CA ALA A 213 7.93 16.53 -4.40
C ALA A 213 8.33 15.90 -5.76
N GLY A 214 7.90 16.50 -6.87
CA GLY A 214 8.28 16.10 -8.24
C GLY A 214 7.59 14.86 -8.82
N HIS A 215 6.85 14.11 -8.00
CA HIS A 215 6.14 12.87 -8.41
C HIS A 215 4.62 12.99 -8.26
N GLY A 216 4.13 14.22 -8.08
CA GLY A 216 2.72 14.51 -7.83
C GLY A 216 2.33 14.55 -6.36
N ALA A 217 1.03 14.68 -6.10
CA ALA A 217 0.45 14.72 -4.75
C ALA A 217 -0.21 13.39 -4.41
N LEU A 218 0.05 12.88 -3.22
CA LEU A 218 -0.72 11.80 -2.61
C LEU A 218 -1.88 12.40 -1.82
N ASN A 219 -3.05 11.78 -1.96
CA ASN A 219 -4.27 12.22 -1.31
C ASN A 219 -4.87 11.07 -0.50
N TRP A 220 -5.26 11.36 0.74
CA TRP A 220 -5.95 10.43 1.62
C TRP A 220 -7.24 11.06 2.12
N TRP A 221 -8.32 10.29 2.12
CA TRP A 221 -9.55 10.64 2.83
C TRP A 221 -9.69 9.71 4.01
N ILE A 222 -9.50 10.25 5.21
CA ILE A 222 -9.48 9.47 6.45
C ILE A 222 -10.70 9.77 7.32
N VAL A 223 -11.23 8.74 7.98
CA VAL A 223 -12.21 8.84 9.06
C VAL A 223 -11.52 8.62 10.41
N GLU A 224 -12.25 8.73 11.51
CA GLU A 224 -11.69 8.45 12.84
C GLU A 224 -11.70 6.97 13.20
N ARG A 225 -12.84 6.28 13.08
CA ARG A 225 -12.98 4.86 13.50
C ARG A 225 -13.96 4.01 12.70
N GLU A 226 -14.81 4.62 11.86
CA GLU A 226 -15.92 3.91 11.21
C GLU A 226 -15.47 2.79 10.24
N VAL A 227 -14.27 2.95 9.67
CA VAL A 227 -13.70 2.00 8.71
C VAL A 227 -12.41 1.42 9.29
N PRO A 228 -12.23 0.09 9.29
CA PRO A 228 -10.97 -0.53 9.67
C PRO A 228 -9.82 0.05 8.84
N GLY A 229 -8.78 0.50 9.52
CA GLY A 229 -7.66 1.17 8.87
C GLY A 229 -7.91 2.61 8.42
N ARG A 230 -9.06 3.20 8.79
CA ARG A 230 -9.44 4.63 8.67
C ARG A 230 -9.45 5.27 7.29
N VAL A 231 -8.92 4.65 6.26
CA VAL A 231 -8.93 5.22 4.92
C VAL A 231 -10.27 4.91 4.25
N VAL A 232 -10.80 5.84 3.47
CA VAL A 232 -12.01 5.66 2.65
C VAL A 232 -11.68 5.81 1.16
N LYS A 233 -10.68 6.62 0.86
CA LYS A 233 -10.15 6.82 -0.49
C LYS A 233 -8.67 7.17 -0.43
N TYR A 234 -7.95 6.73 -1.44
CA TYR A 234 -6.56 7.08 -1.69
C TYR A 234 -6.35 7.37 -3.18
N SER A 235 -5.57 8.38 -3.52
CA SER A 235 -5.21 8.64 -4.92
C SER A 235 -3.85 9.30 -5.04
N GLN A 236 -3.23 9.11 -6.21
CA GLN A 236 -2.07 9.88 -6.63
C GLN A 236 -2.48 10.78 -7.81
N GLU A 237 -2.13 12.05 -7.71
CA GLU A 237 -2.29 13.03 -8.78
C GLU A 237 -0.92 13.36 -9.35
N SER A 238 -0.73 13.24 -10.66
CA SER A 238 0.39 13.85 -11.34
C SER A 238 0.09 15.35 -11.53
N VAL A 239 1.13 16.17 -11.44
CA VAL A 239 1.02 17.61 -11.68
C VAL A 239 2.04 17.96 -12.76
N ASP A 240 1.55 18.39 -13.92
CA ASP A 240 2.40 18.99 -14.95
C ASP A 240 2.72 20.43 -14.52
N LEU A 241 3.99 20.81 -14.50
CA LEU A 241 4.44 22.14 -14.11
C LEU A 241 4.87 22.91 -15.37
N ASP A 242 4.55 24.19 -15.44
CA ASP A 242 5.10 25.08 -16.46
C ASP A 242 6.58 25.41 -16.21
N ALA A 243 7.20 26.16 -17.11
CA ALA A 243 8.60 26.54 -17.03
C ALA A 243 8.95 27.38 -15.77
N ASP A 244 7.94 28.01 -15.17
CA ASP A 244 8.07 28.84 -13.96
C ASP A 244 7.75 28.04 -12.69
N GLY A 245 7.44 26.74 -12.82
CA GLY A 245 7.14 25.83 -11.72
C GLY A 245 5.69 25.88 -11.23
N ASN A 246 4.78 26.52 -11.97
CA ASN A 246 3.37 26.58 -11.61
C ASN A 246 2.60 25.36 -12.17
N PRO A 247 1.58 24.84 -11.45
CA PRO A 247 0.73 23.76 -11.96
C PRO A 247 -0.03 24.16 -13.24
N LYS A 248 0.24 23.45 -14.33
CA LYS A 248 -0.43 23.59 -15.63
C LYS A 248 -1.60 22.63 -15.79
N SER A 249 -1.47 21.40 -15.29
CA SER A 249 -2.55 20.42 -15.25
C SER A 249 -2.40 19.49 -14.05
N ARG A 250 -3.50 18.85 -13.67
CA ARG A 250 -3.53 17.77 -12.68
C ARG A 250 -4.28 16.59 -13.28
N GLU A 251 -3.71 15.40 -13.17
CA GLU A 251 -4.33 14.17 -13.63
C GLU A 251 -4.26 13.13 -12.52
N THR A 252 -5.34 12.41 -12.28
CA THR A 252 -5.33 11.28 -11.33
C THR A 252 -4.65 10.09 -12.00
N VAL A 253 -3.46 9.72 -11.52
CA VAL A 253 -2.68 8.58 -12.01
C VAL A 253 -3.37 7.27 -11.61
N TYR A 254 -3.74 7.16 -10.34
CA TYR A 254 -4.55 6.07 -9.86
C TYR A 254 -5.42 6.51 -8.69
N GLN A 255 -6.49 5.74 -8.46
CA GLN A 255 -7.43 5.94 -7.37
C GLN A 255 -7.87 4.60 -6.82
N VAL A 256 -7.94 4.53 -5.49
CA VAL A 256 -8.49 3.42 -4.74
C VAL A 256 -9.63 3.95 -3.87
N THR A 257 -10.82 3.36 -4.00
CA THR A 257 -12.02 3.79 -3.27
C THR A 257 -12.61 2.63 -2.48
N LEU A 258 -13.03 2.89 -1.24
CA LEU A 258 -13.66 1.88 -0.40
C LEU A 258 -14.95 1.37 -1.05
N LEU A 259 -14.97 0.08 -1.35
CA LEU A 259 -16.10 -0.62 -1.96
C LEU A 259 -17.00 -1.25 -0.89
N LYS A 260 -16.41 -1.80 0.17
CA LYS A 260 -17.12 -2.43 1.29
C LYS A 260 -16.22 -2.51 2.53
N HIS A 261 -16.80 -2.53 3.72
CA HIS A 261 -16.13 -2.98 4.94
C HIS A 261 -17.09 -3.79 5.82
N GLY A 262 -16.58 -4.49 6.83
CA GLY A 262 -17.38 -5.28 7.76
C GLY A 262 -16.53 -6.02 8.78
N ASN A 263 -17.15 -6.93 9.55
CA ASN A 263 -16.57 -7.60 10.71
C ASN A 263 -16.85 -9.11 10.81
N ASP A 264 -17.24 -9.75 9.69
CA ASP A 264 -17.64 -11.16 9.60
C ASP A 264 -16.60 -12.05 8.87
N ALA A 265 -15.42 -11.53 8.55
CA ALA A 265 -14.35 -12.28 7.89
C ALA A 265 -13.56 -13.14 8.89
N THR A 266 -14.20 -14.07 9.57
CA THR A 266 -13.58 -14.86 10.67
C THR A 266 -13.07 -16.24 10.24
N ALA A 267 -13.40 -16.69 9.03
CA ALA A 267 -13.05 -18.01 8.53
C ALA A 267 -11.95 -17.96 7.47
N SER A 268 -11.08 -18.98 7.49
CA SER A 268 -10.15 -19.24 6.39
C SER A 268 -10.91 -19.69 5.14
N LYS A 269 -10.58 -19.10 3.99
CA LYS A 269 -10.99 -19.58 2.67
C LYS A 269 -10.06 -20.66 2.13
N LEU A 270 -8.86 -20.79 2.69
CA LEU A 270 -7.81 -21.71 2.21
C LEU A 270 -7.55 -22.91 3.14
N GLY A 271 -8.32 -23.06 4.22
CA GLY A 271 -8.12 -24.07 5.26
C GLY A 271 -6.79 -23.91 5.99
N ALA A 272 -6.42 -22.67 6.32
CA ALA A 272 -5.14 -22.32 6.93
C ALA A 272 -5.08 -22.63 8.43
N PHE A 273 -6.21 -22.58 9.12
CA PHE A 273 -6.40 -22.86 10.54
C PHE A 273 -7.81 -23.42 10.81
#